data_AF-R7BIJ8-F1
#
_entry.id   AF-R7BIJ8-F1
#
_cell.length_a   1.000
_cell.length_b   1.000
_cell.length_c   1.000
_cell.angle_alpha   90.00
_cell.angle_beta   90.00
_cell.angle_gamma   90.00
#
_symmetry.space_group_name_H-M   'P 1'
#
loop_
_entity.id
_entity.type
_entity.pdbx_description
1 polymer ?
#
loop_
_entity_poly.entity_id
_entity_poly.type
_entity_poly.pdbx_seq_one_letter_code
_entity_poly.pdbx_strand_id
1 'polypeptide(L)' 'MMQLKCLASGSSGNCYLLQADKGETLVLDCGIPIKEIKKGLNWNIRGIKGVIISHTHL' A
#
# COMPACT_ATOMS: atom_id res chain seq x y z
N MET A 1 0.92 -0.22 -17.90
CA MET A 1 1.85 -1.01 -17.07
C MET A 1 1.28 -1.08 -15.65
N MET A 2 1.63 -2.10 -14.88
CA MET A 2 1.39 -2.11 -13.44
C MET A 2 2.74 -2.04 -12.73
N GLN A 3 2.82 -1.27 -11.64
CA GLN A 3 4.01 -1.14 -10.82
C GLN A 3 3.72 -1.56 -9.39
N LEU A 4 4.58 -2.40 -8.83
CA LEU A 4 4.54 -2.75 -7.41
C LEU A 4 5.57 -1.89 -6.67
N LYS A 5 5.09 -0.94 -5.86
CA LYS A 5 5.91 -0.11 -5.00
C LYS A 5 5.94 -0.70 -3.60
N CYS A 6 7.13 -1.07 -3.12
CA CYS A 6 7.34 -1.50 -1.74
C CYS A 6 7.45 -0.29 -0.82
N LEU A 7 6.60 -0.22 0.22
CA LEU A 7 6.75 0.76 1.29
C LEU A 7 7.45 0.16 2.50
N ALA A 8 7.16 -1.11 2.80
CA ALA A 8 7.82 -1.87 3.86
C ALA A 8 7.70 -3.38 3.62
N SER A 9 8.70 -4.11 4.13
CA SER A 9 8.73 -5.57 4.14
C SER A 9 9.43 -6.07 5.40
N GLY A 10 8.91 -7.12 6.03
CA GLY A 10 9.55 -7.81 7.15
C GLY A 10 8.82 -7.65 8.49
N SER A 11 9.55 -7.83 9.59
CA SER A 11 8.99 -7.92 10.95
C SER A 11 8.35 -6.63 11.45
N SER A 12 8.72 -5.46 10.90
CA SER A 12 8.11 -4.17 11.21
C SER A 12 6.77 -3.94 10.49
N GLY A 13 6.28 -4.94 9.75
CA GLY A 13 5.04 -4.91 8.99
C GLY A 13 5.24 -4.75 7.49
N ASN A 14 4.35 -5.39 6.73
CA ASN A 14 4.35 -5.35 5.27
C ASN A 14 3.39 -4.27 4.76
N CYS A 15 3.79 -3.56 3.72
CA CYS A 15 2.90 -2.66 2.98
C CYS A 15 3.43 -2.40 1.57
N TYR A 16 2.58 -2.64 0.57
CA TYR A 16 2.90 -2.44 -0.83
C TYR A 16 1.77 -1.71 -1.55
N LEU A 17 2.11 -0.98 -2.60
CA LEU A 17 1.15 -0.34 -3.49
C LEU A 17 1.26 -0.98 -4.87
N LEU A 18 0.19 -1.61 -5.34
CA LEU A 18 0.05 -2.04 -6.72
C LEU A 18 -0.67 -0.94 -7.50
N GLN A 19 0.06 -0.26 -8.38
CA GLN A 19 -0.39 0.96 -9.05
C GLN A 19 -0.52 0.73 -10.56
N ALA A 20 -1.65 1.12 -11.13
CA ALA A 20 -1.86 1.20 -12.56
C ALA A 20 -1.49 2.61 -13.09
N ASP A 21 -1.29 2.72 -14.41
CA ASP A 21 -0.84 3.97 -15.04
C ASP A 21 -1.77 5.18 -14.78
N LYS A 22 -3.08 4.95 -14.61
CA LYS A 22 -4.07 6.02 -14.42
C LYS A 22 -4.28 6.39 -12.94
N GLY A 23 -3.43 5.86 -12.05
CA GLY A 23 -3.41 6.22 -10.63
C GLY A 23 -4.32 5.36 -9.76
N GLU A 24 -5.03 4.38 -10.32
CA GLU A 24 -5.70 3.35 -9.52
C GLU A 24 -4.65 2.59 -8.72
N THR A 25 -4.86 2.52 -7.41
CA THR A 25 -3.95 1.87 -6.49
C THR A 25 -4.70 0.86 -5.66
N LEU A 26 -4.15 -0.33 -5.58
CA LEU A 26 -4.53 -1.34 -4.61
C LEU A 26 -3.43 -1.37 -3.52
N VAL A 27 -3.83 -1.25 -2.26
CA VAL A 27 -2.89 -1.39 -1.14
C VAL A 27 -2.85 -2.86 -0.73
N LEU A 28 -1.65 -3.43 -0.64
CA LEU A 28 -1.43 -4.78 -0.16
C LEU A 28 -0.79 -4.70 1.22
N ASP A 29 -1.52 -5.19 2.22
CA ASP A 29 -1.23 -5.06 3.65
C ASP A 29 -1.11 -3.62 4.16
N CYS A 30 -1.36 -3.45 5.45
CA CYS A 30 -1.30 -2.17 6.15
C CYS A 30 -0.48 -2.29 7.45
N GLY A 31 0.62 -3.05 7.41
CA GLY A 31 1.44 -3.36 8.58
C GLY A 31 2.28 -2.19 9.13
N ILE A 32 2.21 -1.01 8.51
CA ILE A 32 2.96 0.19 8.92
C ILE A 32 2.01 1.34 9.29
N PRO A 33 2.48 2.35 10.06
CA PRO A 33 1.64 3.48 10.42
C PRO A 33 1.02 4.17 9.21
N ILE A 34 -0.27 4.52 9.29
CA ILE A 34 -1.04 5.13 8.20
C ILE A 34 -0.39 6.41 7.63
N LYS A 35 0.40 7.14 8.44
CA LYS A 35 1.17 8.31 7.99
C LYS A 35 2.21 7.94 6.93
N GLU A 36 2.90 6.80 7.10
CA GLU A 36 3.89 6.32 6.15
C GLU A 36 3.23 5.80 4.86
N ILE A 37 2.08 5.14 4.97
CA ILE A 37 1.26 4.75 3.81
C ILE A 37 0.84 5.98 3.01
N LYS A 38 0.32 7.02 3.68
CA LYS A 38 -0.09 8.28 3.03
C LYS A 38 1.08 8.99 2.35
N LYS A 39 2.27 9.02 2.98
CA LYS A 39 3.49 9.53 2.32
C LYS A 39 3.84 8.70 1.08
N GLY A 40 3.78 7.37 1.16
CA GLY A 40 4.02 6.46 0.04
C GLY A 40 3.06 6.67 -1.15
N LEU A 41 1.83 7.09 -0.85
CA LEU A 41 0.79 7.49 -1.82
C LEU A 41 0.93 8.95 -2.31
N ASN A 42 1.98 9.68 -1.92
CA ASN A 42 2.11 11.12 -2.16
C ASN A 42 0.88 11.91 -1.71
N TRP A 43 0.27 11.48 -0.61
CA TRP A 43 -0.97 12.02 -0.04
C TRP A 43 -2.20 11.92 -0.95
N ASN A 44 -2.12 11.26 -2.11
CA ASN A 44 -3.25 11.01 -3.00
C ASN A 44 -4.00 9.73 -2.61
N ILE A 45 -4.98 9.88 -1.73
CA ILE A 45 -5.83 8.76 -1.29
C ILE A 45 -7.03 8.50 -2.21
N ARG A 46 -7.35 9.42 -3.13
CA ARG A 46 -8.51 9.29 -4.05
C ARG A 46 -8.34 8.15 -5.05
N GLY A 47 -7.10 7.79 -5.37
CA GLY A 47 -6.76 6.71 -6.29
C GLY A 47 -6.94 5.31 -5.70
N ILE A 48 -7.13 5.17 -4.39
CA ILE A 48 -7.23 3.86 -3.72
C ILE A 48 -8.54 3.19 -4.14
N LYS A 49 -8.45 1.98 -4.70
CA LYS A 49 -9.60 1.16 -5.10
C LYS A 49 -9.94 0.08 -4.09
N GLY A 50 -9.02 -0.23 -3.19
CA GLY A 50 -9.24 -1.18 -2.12
C GLY A 50 -7.95 -1.48 -1.37
N VAL A 51 -8.11 -2.29 -0.33
CA VAL A 51 -7.01 -2.84 0.46
C VAL A 51 -7.19 -4.36 0.50
N ILE A 52 -6.12 -5.10 0.24
CA ILE A 52 -6.06 -6.55 0.46
C ILE A 52 -5.18 -6.79 1.66
N ILE A 53 -5.71 -7.49 2.66
CA ILE A 53 -4.95 -7.98 3.81
C ILE A 53 -4.69 -9.46 3.57
N SER A 54 -3.42 -9.83 3.47
CA SER A 54 -3.00 -11.22 3.26
C SER A 54 -3.33 -12.09 4.47
N HIS A 55 -2.96 -11.59 5.66
CA HIS A 55 -3.28 -12.18 6.95
C HIS A 55 -3.12 -11.13 8.06
N THR A 56 -3.68 -11.42 9.24
CA THR A 56 -3.40 -10.67 10.46
C THR A 56 -2.48 -11.48 11.35
N HIS A 57 -1.37 -10.87 11.78
CA HIS A 57 -0.56 -11.42 12.86
C HIS A 57 -1.36 -11.33 14.18
N LEU A 58 -1.23 -12.34 15.03
CA LEU A 58 -1.79 -12.39 16.39
C LEU A 58 -0.85 -11.71 17.39
#